data_AF-B9K6U5-F1
#
_entry.id   AF-B9K6U5-F1
#
_cell.length_a   1.000
_cell.length_b   1.000
_cell.length_c   1.000
_cell.angle_alpha   90.00
_cell.angle_beta   90.00
_cell.angle_gamma   90.00
#
_symmetry.space_group_name_H-M   'P 1'
#
loop_
_entity.id
_entity.type
_entity.pdbx_description
1 polymer ?
#
loop_
_entity_poly.entity_id
_entity_poly.type
_entity_poly.pdbx_seq_one_letter_code
_entity_poly.pdbx_strand_id
1 'polypeptide(L)'
;MNERGWDGWFTDGMKMELKEGGRIFFRWVRKTFGEEVTDEGVIHRLEPPHLIEFSWNSYEDGYRSRVKMEFFPSSYNGTWVHVEDHTIVFTEEDMKIKLECAVGWGEMLTLAKVWIEYGISTLENP
;
A
#
# COMPACT_ATOMS: atom_id res chain seq x y z
N MET A 1 9.34 -9.61 10.86
CA MET A 1 9.34 -8.26 10.25
C MET A 1 9.54 -8.43 8.76
N ASN A 2 8.75 -7.76 7.93
CA ASN A 2 9.07 -7.56 6.52
C ASN A 2 9.77 -6.20 6.40
N GLU A 3 11.08 -6.23 6.15
CA GLU A 3 11.95 -5.03 6.12
C GLU A 3 11.94 -4.28 4.79
N ARG A 4 11.26 -4.80 3.77
CA ARG A 4 11.27 -4.25 2.41
C ARG A 4 9.90 -4.09 1.79
N GLY A 5 8.82 -4.35 2.54
CA GLY A 5 7.41 -4.21 2.13
C GLY A 5 7.19 -4.31 0.61
N TRP A 6 6.95 -3.16 -0.02
CA TRP A 6 6.73 -3.00 -1.46
C TRP A 6 7.89 -2.32 -2.19
N ASP A 7 9.10 -2.33 -1.63
CA ASP A 7 10.23 -1.53 -2.12
C ASP A 7 10.69 -1.93 -3.52
N GLY A 8 10.45 -3.19 -3.91
CA GLY A 8 10.78 -3.67 -5.26
C GLY A 8 10.06 -2.88 -6.36
N TRP A 9 8.84 -2.36 -6.09
CA TRP A 9 8.00 -1.79 -7.14
C TRP A 9 7.25 -0.50 -6.77
N PHE A 10 7.14 -0.12 -5.50
CA PHE A 10 6.29 1.00 -5.11
C PHE A 10 6.85 1.93 -4.03
N THR A 11 7.54 1.39 -3.01
CA THR A 11 8.05 2.16 -1.86
C THR A 11 9.58 2.28 -1.89
N ASP A 12 10.15 3.03 -0.93
CA ASP A 12 11.57 3.36 -0.83
C ASP A 12 12.16 3.05 0.57
N GLY A 13 11.53 2.14 1.31
CA GLY A 13 11.91 1.79 2.68
C GLY A 13 10.73 1.39 3.55
N MET A 14 9.74 0.72 2.98
CA MET A 14 8.58 0.25 3.72
C MET A 14 8.94 -0.86 4.69
N LYS A 15 8.40 -0.80 5.90
CA LYS A 15 8.60 -1.83 6.93
C LYS A 15 7.27 -2.25 7.53
N MET A 16 7.12 -3.54 7.80
CA MET A 16 5.90 -4.11 8.38
C MET A 16 6.22 -5.10 9.50
N GLU A 17 5.63 -4.88 10.65
CA GLU A 17 5.51 -5.89 11.69
C GLU A 17 4.35 -6.83 11.36
N LEU A 18 4.62 -7.98 10.72
CA LEU A 18 3.60 -8.94 10.27
C LEU A 18 2.89 -9.67 11.43
N LYS A 19 2.03 -8.95 12.14
CA LYS A 19 1.13 -9.42 13.21
C LYS A 19 -0.03 -8.43 13.35
N GLU A 20 -1.14 -8.87 13.92
CA GLU A 20 -2.20 -7.94 14.35
C GLU A 20 -1.66 -6.97 15.42
N GLY A 21 -2.06 -5.71 15.32
CA GLY A 21 -1.49 -4.59 16.08
C GLY A 21 -0.07 -4.18 15.64
N GLY A 22 0.50 -4.84 14.64
CA GLY A 22 1.82 -4.52 14.11
C GLY A 22 1.85 -3.19 13.36
N ARG A 23 2.97 -2.47 13.47
CA ARG A 23 3.17 -1.18 12.80
C ARG A 23 3.57 -1.35 11.34
N ILE A 24 3.11 -0.42 10.50
CA ILE A 24 3.58 -0.23 9.14
C ILE A 24 4.25 1.14 9.07
N PHE A 25 5.42 1.20 8.44
CA PHE A 25 6.08 2.44 8.07
C PHE A 25 6.18 2.49 6.55
N PHE A 26 5.78 3.61 5.97
CA PHE A 26 5.87 3.87 4.54
C PHE A 26 6.88 4.99 4.28
N ARG A 27 7.55 4.89 3.13
CA ARG A 27 8.50 5.89 2.67
C ARG A 27 8.50 5.93 1.15
N TRP A 28 8.45 7.12 0.60
CA TRP A 28 8.56 7.39 -0.83
C TRP A 28 9.55 8.53 -1.07
N VAL A 29 10.34 8.37 -2.11
CA VAL A 29 11.29 9.34 -2.66
C VAL A 29 11.21 9.32 -4.19
N ARG A 30 11.15 8.12 -4.79
CA ARG A 30 11.16 7.96 -6.27
C ARG A 30 9.86 8.46 -6.90
N LYS A 31 8.73 8.19 -6.26
CA LYS A 31 7.39 8.61 -6.73
C LYS A 31 7.13 10.11 -6.55
N THR A 32 7.85 10.72 -5.62
CA THR A 32 7.69 12.10 -5.16
C THR A 32 8.79 12.99 -5.73
N PHE A 33 9.41 12.58 -6.85
CA PHE A 33 10.42 13.34 -7.58
C PHE A 33 11.60 13.81 -6.71
N GLY A 34 12.01 12.98 -5.75
CA GLY A 34 13.13 13.24 -4.84
C GLY A 34 12.73 13.83 -3.49
N GLU A 35 11.48 14.26 -3.30
CA GLU A 35 10.98 14.68 -1.99
C GLU A 35 10.76 13.46 -1.09
N GLU A 36 11.23 13.49 0.15
CA GLU A 36 10.99 12.40 1.11
C GLU A 36 9.61 12.56 1.75
N VAL A 37 8.71 11.63 1.43
CA VAL A 37 7.38 11.53 2.02
C VAL A 37 7.28 10.25 2.83
N THR A 38 6.84 10.36 4.08
CA THR A 38 6.67 9.23 5.00
C THR A 38 5.27 9.21 5.58
N ASP A 39 4.76 8.02 5.85
CA ASP A 39 3.52 7.82 6.58
C ASP A 39 3.61 6.55 7.42
N GLU A 40 2.64 6.34 8.30
CA GLU A 40 2.58 5.18 9.17
C GLU A 40 1.18 4.58 9.24
N GLY A 41 1.15 3.33 9.70
CA GLY A 41 -0.07 2.58 9.80
C GLY A 41 -0.02 1.48 10.86
N VAL A 42 -1.15 0.80 10.99
CA VAL A 42 -1.31 -0.33 11.90
C VAL A 42 -2.10 -1.45 11.23
N ILE A 43 -1.62 -2.68 11.38
CA ILE A 43 -2.30 -3.89 10.92
C ILE A 43 -3.37 -4.25 11.93
N HIS A 44 -4.59 -4.44 11.44
CA HIS A 44 -5.74 -4.85 12.25
C HIS A 44 -6.07 -6.32 12.11
N ARG A 45 -5.93 -6.87 10.92
CA ARG A 45 -6.10 -8.30 10.64
C ARG A 45 -5.03 -8.79 9.70
N LEU A 46 -4.52 -9.98 9.95
CA LEU A 46 -3.50 -10.61 9.11
C LEU A 46 -3.71 -12.12 9.07
N GLU A 47 -4.10 -12.63 7.90
CA GLU A 47 -4.35 -14.04 7.67
C GLU A 47 -3.62 -14.49 6.40
N PRO A 48 -2.30 -14.76 6.46
CA PRO A 48 -1.54 -15.13 5.27
C PRO A 48 -1.97 -16.52 4.74
N PRO A 49 -2.03 -16.72 3.40
CA PRO A 49 -1.78 -15.75 2.34
C PRO A 49 -3.03 -14.97 1.89
N HIS A 50 -4.12 -15.02 2.65
CA HIS A 50 -5.47 -14.67 2.18
C HIS A 50 -5.85 -13.20 2.41
N LEU A 51 -5.42 -12.57 3.50
CA LEU A 51 -5.91 -11.25 3.88
C LEU A 51 -4.88 -10.44 4.66
N ILE A 52 -4.84 -9.14 4.37
CA ILE A 52 -4.28 -8.12 5.25
C ILE A 52 -5.23 -6.93 5.32
N GLU A 53 -5.49 -6.46 6.54
CA GLU A 53 -6.30 -5.28 6.81
C GLU A 53 -5.51 -4.24 7.61
N PHE A 54 -5.44 -3.05 7.03
CA PHE A 54 -4.69 -1.85 7.34
C PHE A 54 -5.40 -0.60 7.82
N SER A 55 -4.83 0.22 8.70
CA SER A 55 -5.08 1.67 8.62
C SER A 55 -3.80 2.44 8.31
N TRP A 56 -3.92 3.53 7.55
CA TRP A 56 -2.85 4.47 7.19
C TRP A 56 -3.44 5.86 6.92
N ASN A 57 -2.63 6.83 6.48
CA ASN A 57 -2.96 8.25 6.39
C ASN A 57 -3.23 8.83 7.77
N SER A 58 -2.14 9.04 8.53
CA SER A 58 -2.16 9.46 9.93
C SER A 58 -2.51 10.94 10.11
N TYR A 59 -3.38 11.22 11.07
CA TYR A 59 -3.81 12.55 11.53
C TYR A 59 -3.76 12.60 13.06
N GLU A 60 -3.93 13.79 13.64
CA GLU A 60 -3.88 13.99 15.10
C GLU A 60 -4.87 13.13 15.90
N ASP A 61 -6.02 12.80 15.31
CA ASP A 61 -7.10 12.03 15.94
C ASP A 61 -7.14 10.55 15.50
N GLY A 62 -6.17 10.08 14.70
CA GLY A 62 -6.08 8.69 14.26
C GLY A 62 -5.73 8.53 12.79
N TYR A 63 -6.42 7.63 12.09
CA TYR A 63 -6.17 7.33 10.67
C TYR A 63 -7.42 7.61 9.85
N ARG A 64 -7.25 8.10 8.63
CA ARG A 64 -8.37 8.39 7.72
C ARG A 64 -8.70 7.26 6.77
N SER A 65 -7.76 6.34 6.52
CA SER A 65 -7.97 5.22 5.60
C SER A 65 -7.96 3.87 6.33
N ARG A 66 -8.87 2.99 5.90
CA ARG A 66 -8.94 1.57 6.27
C ARG A 66 -8.88 0.75 4.99
N VAL A 67 -7.76 0.07 4.79
CA VAL A 67 -7.48 -0.72 3.58
C VAL A 67 -7.63 -2.19 3.88
N LYS A 68 -8.32 -2.92 3.01
CA LYS A 68 -8.43 -4.37 3.05
C LYS A 68 -7.95 -4.93 1.72
N MET A 69 -6.97 -5.83 1.78
CA MET A 69 -6.49 -6.57 0.61
C MET A 69 -6.78 -8.05 0.79
N GLU A 70 -7.49 -8.62 -0.18
CA GLU A 70 -7.86 -10.04 -0.20
C GLU A 70 -7.27 -10.73 -1.42
N PHE A 71 -6.79 -11.95 -1.23
CA PHE A 71 -6.06 -12.72 -2.22
C PHE A 71 -6.76 -14.06 -2.49
N PHE A 72 -7.13 -14.30 -3.75
CA PHE A 72 -7.86 -15.49 -4.17
C PHE A 72 -7.12 -16.23 -5.28
N PRO A 73 -7.14 -17.58 -5.30
CA PRO A 73 -6.60 -18.33 -6.42
C PRO A 73 -7.40 -18.03 -7.70
N SER A 74 -6.68 -17.87 -8.82
CA SER A 74 -7.26 -17.75 -10.15
C SER A 74 -7.26 -19.09 -10.88
N SER A 75 -8.27 -19.34 -11.70
CA SER A 75 -8.33 -20.51 -12.60
C SER A 75 -7.25 -20.48 -13.70
N TYR A 76 -6.57 -19.33 -13.89
CA TYR A 76 -5.52 -19.14 -14.88
C TYR A 76 -4.10 -19.31 -14.31
N ASN A 77 -3.94 -20.04 -13.20
CA ASN A 77 -2.65 -20.19 -12.50
C ASN A 77 -2.04 -18.83 -12.08
N GLY A 78 -2.81 -18.05 -11.33
CA GLY A 78 -2.41 -16.75 -10.78
C GLY A 78 -3.22 -16.39 -9.54
N THR A 79 -3.14 -15.13 -9.12
CA THR A 79 -3.85 -14.63 -7.93
C THR A 79 -4.71 -13.42 -8.29
N TRP A 80 -5.98 -13.47 -7.93
CA TRP A 80 -6.82 -12.27 -7.90
C TRP A 80 -6.52 -11.50 -6.62
N VAL A 81 -6.27 -10.20 -6.77
CA VAL A 81 -6.08 -9.28 -5.65
C VAL A 81 -7.25 -8.31 -5.65
N HIS A 82 -7.99 -8.27 -4.56
CA HIS A 82 -9.07 -7.30 -4.34
C HIS A 82 -8.61 -6.29 -3.30
N VAL A 83 -8.63 -5.00 -3.64
CA VAL A 83 -8.27 -3.91 -2.72
C VAL A 83 -9.47 -3.00 -2.51
N GLU A 84 -9.84 -2.81 -1.25
CA GLU A 84 -10.88 -1.90 -0.81
C GLU A 84 -10.26 -0.88 0.15
N ASP A 85 -10.46 0.42 -0.10
CA ASP A 85 -10.00 1.51 0.76
C ASP A 85 -11.20 2.36 1.20
N HIS A 86 -11.56 2.23 2.47
CA HIS A 86 -12.56 3.07 3.12
C HIS A 86 -11.89 4.29 3.73
N THR A 87 -12.14 5.45 3.14
CA THR A 87 -11.60 6.74 3.61
C THR A 87 -12.68 7.61 4.23
N ILE A 88 -12.38 8.21 5.38
CA ILE A 88 -13.20 9.25 6.01
C ILE A 88 -12.86 10.59 5.35
N VAL A 89 -13.89 11.34 4.92
CA VAL A 89 -13.76 12.60 4.20
C VAL A 89 -14.59 13.67 4.90
N PHE A 90 -13.97 14.74 5.38
CA PHE A 90 -14.65 15.86 6.02
C PHE A 90 -14.63 17.13 5.18
N THR A 91 -13.61 17.26 4.32
CA THR A 91 -13.36 18.45 3.52
C THR A 91 -13.17 18.12 2.04
N GLU A 92 -13.20 19.15 1.19
CA GLU A 92 -12.83 19.00 -0.23
C GLU A 92 -11.38 18.55 -0.41
N GLU A 93 -10.50 18.94 0.52
CA GLU A 93 -9.10 18.52 0.48
C GLU A 93 -8.95 17.02 0.77
N ASP A 94 -9.68 16.50 1.76
CA ASP A 94 -9.72 15.05 2.03
C ASP A 94 -10.24 14.26 0.81
N MET A 95 -11.15 14.86 0.03
CA MET A 95 -11.66 14.25 -1.20
C MET A 95 -10.58 14.17 -2.28
N LYS A 96 -9.74 15.21 -2.44
CA LYS A 96 -8.61 15.17 -3.38
C LYS A 96 -7.61 14.09 -2.99
N ILE A 97 -7.22 14.04 -1.72
CA ILE A 97 -6.32 13.02 -1.17
C ILE A 97 -6.90 11.62 -1.46
N LYS A 98 -8.20 11.41 -1.24
CA LYS A 98 -8.87 10.14 -1.56
C LYS A 98 -8.74 9.75 -3.03
N LEU A 99 -8.93 10.69 -3.96
CA LEU A 99 -8.79 10.42 -5.39
C LEU A 99 -7.33 10.11 -5.77
N GLU A 100 -6.37 10.79 -5.17
CA GLU A 100 -4.94 10.51 -5.33
C GLU A 100 -4.58 9.12 -4.79
N CYS A 101 -5.12 8.72 -3.62
CA CYS A 101 -4.98 7.37 -3.09
C CYS A 101 -5.54 6.31 -4.06
N ALA A 102 -6.69 6.57 -4.68
CA ALA A 102 -7.26 5.65 -5.68
C ALA A 102 -6.34 5.45 -6.89
N VAL A 103 -5.72 6.53 -7.38
CA VAL A 103 -4.68 6.46 -8.43
C VAL A 103 -3.47 5.67 -7.92
N GLY A 104 -3.00 5.96 -6.70
CA GLY A 104 -1.87 5.29 -6.08
C GLY A 104 -2.06 3.78 -5.92
N TRP A 105 -3.26 3.32 -5.54
CA TRP A 105 -3.56 1.88 -5.45
C TRP A 105 -3.56 1.20 -6.81
N GLY A 106 -4.15 1.82 -7.83
CA GLY A 106 -4.12 1.30 -9.20
C GLY A 106 -2.69 1.18 -9.75
N GLU A 107 -1.87 2.20 -9.50
CA GLU A 107 -0.46 2.20 -9.86
C GLU A 107 0.32 1.13 -9.09
N MET A 108 0.14 1.03 -7.77
CA MET A 108 0.79 0.02 -6.93
C MET A 108 0.55 -1.39 -7.45
N LEU A 109 -0.70 -1.73 -7.77
CA LEU A 109 -1.06 -3.06 -8.29
C LEU A 109 -0.50 -3.31 -9.69
N THR A 110 -0.47 -2.27 -10.54
CA THR A 110 0.10 -2.36 -11.89
C THR A 110 1.59 -2.63 -11.83
N LEU A 111 2.33 -1.89 -10.99
CA LEU A 111 3.77 -2.06 -10.80
C LEU A 111 4.09 -3.40 -10.11
N ALA A 112 3.26 -3.84 -9.17
CA ALA A 112 3.40 -5.16 -8.55
C ALA A 112 3.37 -6.28 -9.61
N LYS A 113 2.42 -6.21 -10.55
CA LYS A 113 2.31 -7.19 -11.64
C LYS A 113 3.58 -7.22 -12.49
N VAL A 114 4.06 -6.06 -12.94
CA VAL A 114 5.27 -5.94 -13.76
C VAL A 114 6.50 -6.50 -13.02
N TRP A 115 6.64 -6.15 -11.75
CA TRP A 115 7.74 -6.63 -10.91
C TRP A 115 7.69 -8.13 -10.67
N ILE A 116 6.53 -8.68 -10.30
CA ILE A 116 6.37 -10.10 -9.98
C ILE A 116 6.56 -10.98 -11.22
N GLU A 117 6.05 -10.55 -12.38
CA GLU A 117 6.10 -11.35 -13.61
C GLU A 117 7.44 -11.24 -14.36
N TYR A 118 8.08 -10.08 -14.31
CA TYR A 118 9.26 -9.79 -15.16
C TYR A 118 10.49 -9.33 -14.39
N GLY A 119 10.39 -9.06 -13.09
CA GLY A 119 11.50 -8.53 -12.28
C GLY A 119 11.89 -7.09 -12.66
N ILE A 120 10.99 -6.34 -13.32
CA ILE A 120 11.26 -4.97 -13.77
C ILE A 120 10.72 -3.97 -12.74
N SER A 121 11.59 -3.08 -12.26
CA SER A 121 11.18 -1.92 -11.44
C SER A 121 11.21 -0.67 -12.31
N THR A 122 10.07 -0.01 -12.49
CA THR A 122 9.99 1.26 -13.24
C THR A 122 10.44 2.46 -12.40
N LEU A 123 10.77 2.22 -11.13
CA LEU A 123 11.29 3.22 -10.22
C LEU A 123 12.83 3.25 -10.24
N GLU A 124 13.50 2.21 -10.77
CA GLU A 124 14.95 2.22 -10.97
C GLU A 124 15.31 3.02 -12.24
N ASN A 125 15.52 4.33 -12.06
CA ASN A 125 15.92 5.36 -13.04
C ASN A 125 14.91 5.70 -14.17
N PRO A 126 14.66 6.99 -14.47
CA PRO A 126 14.36 7.39 -15.85
C PRO A 126 15.59 7.28 -16.76
#